data_AF-A0A7X9GPU1-F1
#
_entry.id   AF-A0A7X9GPU1-F1
#
_cell.length_a   1.000
_cell.length_b   1.000
_cell.length_c   1.000
_cell.angle_alpha   90.00
_cell.angle_beta   90.00
_cell.angle_gamma   90.00
#
_symmetry.space_group_name_H-M   'P 1'
#
loop_
_entity.id
_entity.type
_entity.pdbx_description
1 polymer ?
#
loop_
_entity_poly.entity_id
_entity_poly.type
_entity_poly.pdbx_seq_one_letter_code
_entity_poly.pdbx_strand_id
1 'polypeptide(L)'
;MGEVKLFSSACRSNCFQSCRLYAHVQDGKLVRITPAPWPEEDYTGCCLKGLSLIRRTYSPTRIKYPMRRVGERGEDKWERISWDEAITEIGEKFMEIQEKYGPQALVFDVGSGNYGLVHGCLGLVHRLMNSIGCTKLNVCYDQATGYGADRVVGGGIWLWGNEPLTMLDAKNLMVWGSNPVYSQPQNWRIAKKAQKGGTKIITIDPIFSATANESDEYIPIVPGSDLMLVLAMIREIINENLINLEFVKKRTTAPFLVRKDNGQLLRKSDFNPELPAEEDDYYVWDKVANAPALLKEGPQDVEIEGSFTIQGVEV
;
A
#
# COMPACT_ATOMS: atom_id res chain seq x y z
N MET A 1 21.86 34.29 -24.04
CA MET A 1 20.97 33.42 -23.25
C MET A 1 21.08 33.87 -21.80
N GLY A 2 19.96 34.05 -21.09
CA GLY A 2 19.99 34.50 -19.69
C GLY A 2 20.59 33.46 -18.73
N GLU A 3 20.80 33.84 -17.47
CA GLU A 3 21.28 32.94 -16.43
C GLU A 3 20.23 31.85 -16.11
N VAL A 4 20.69 30.62 -15.85
CA VAL A 4 19.83 29.51 -15.40
C VAL A 4 19.62 29.63 -13.88
N LYS A 5 18.37 29.79 -13.46
CA LYS A 5 17.96 29.80 -12.05
C LYS A 5 17.41 28.45 -11.64
N LEU A 6 17.77 27.99 -10.43
CA LEU A 6 17.28 26.73 -9.87
C LEU A 6 16.13 26.97 -8.91
N PHE A 7 15.06 26.19 -9.08
CA PHE A 7 13.90 26.19 -8.20
C PHE A 7 13.67 24.80 -7.62
N SER A 8 13.26 24.74 -6.35
CA SER A 8 12.89 23.49 -5.70
C SER A 8 11.56 22.98 -6.24
N SER A 9 11.48 21.68 -6.53
CA SER A 9 10.27 21.01 -6.98
C SER A 9 10.24 19.58 -6.47
N ALA A 10 9.09 18.91 -6.62
CA ALA A 10 8.90 17.52 -6.23
C ALA A 10 8.10 16.76 -7.31
N CYS A 11 8.47 15.51 -7.53
CA CYS A 11 7.69 14.62 -8.39
C CYS A 11 6.37 14.24 -7.69
N ARG A 12 5.26 14.51 -8.35
CA ARG A 12 3.89 14.30 -7.82
C ARG A 12 3.18 13.07 -8.41
N SER A 13 3.94 12.17 -9.04
CA SER A 13 3.41 10.97 -9.67
C SER A 13 3.06 9.91 -8.62
N ASN A 14 2.11 9.04 -8.92
CA ASN A 14 1.75 7.91 -8.06
C ASN A 14 2.77 6.77 -8.10
N CYS A 15 3.96 7.02 -7.57
CA CYS A 15 4.94 5.97 -7.29
C CYS A 15 5.36 5.92 -5.83
N PHE A 16 4.82 6.81 -4.98
CA PHE A 16 5.11 6.92 -3.55
C PHE A 16 6.57 7.28 -3.18
N GLN A 17 7.37 7.72 -4.15
CA GLN A 17 8.79 8.01 -3.95
C GLN A 17 9.10 9.49 -3.65
N SER A 18 8.16 10.40 -3.95
CA SER A 18 8.28 11.84 -3.66
C SER A 18 9.63 12.48 -4.03
N CYS A 19 10.21 12.06 -5.16
CA CYS A 19 11.56 12.47 -5.56
C CYS A 19 11.70 14.00 -5.58
N ARG A 20 12.75 14.52 -4.94
CA ARG A 20 13.08 15.95 -4.96
C ARG A 20 13.77 16.30 -6.27
N LEU A 21 13.38 17.42 -6.86
CA LEU A 21 13.81 17.85 -8.19
C LEU A 21 14.27 19.31 -8.15
N TYR A 22 15.25 19.63 -8.99
CA TYR A 22 15.52 21.01 -9.38
C TYR A 22 14.88 21.29 -10.74
N ALA A 23 14.09 22.37 -10.79
CA ALA A 23 13.60 22.97 -12.01
C ALA A 23 14.60 24.05 -12.46
N HIS A 24 15.21 23.85 -13.63
CA HIS A 24 16.16 24.78 -14.23
C HIS A 24 15.37 25.73 -15.12
N VAL A 25 15.34 27.01 -14.77
CA VAL A 25 14.55 28.03 -15.46
C VAL A 25 15.48 29.06 -16.08
N GLN A 26 15.33 29.30 -17.37
CA GLN A 26 16.08 30.29 -18.13
C GLN A 26 15.09 31.14 -18.92
N ASP A 27 15.21 32.47 -18.83
CA ASP A 27 14.35 33.41 -19.56
C ASP A 27 12.84 33.13 -19.36
N GLY A 28 12.46 32.79 -18.12
CA GLY A 28 11.08 32.47 -17.74
C GLY A 28 10.57 31.09 -18.20
N LYS A 29 11.41 30.27 -18.82
CA LYS A 29 11.05 28.94 -19.33
C LYS A 29 11.78 27.85 -18.56
N LEU A 30 11.05 26.79 -18.20
CA LEU A 30 11.64 25.56 -17.70
C LEU A 30 12.43 24.90 -18.84
N VAL A 31 13.74 24.75 -18.67
CA VAL A 31 14.62 24.18 -19.71
C VAL A 31 15.12 22.78 -19.37
N ARG A 32 15.15 22.43 -18.07
CA ARG A 32 15.60 21.11 -17.61
C ARG A 32 15.05 20.77 -16.24
N ILE A 33 14.94 19.47 -15.98
CA ILE A 33 14.69 18.91 -14.64
C ILE A 33 15.86 18.00 -14.29
N THR A 34 16.40 18.14 -13.08
CA THR A 34 17.40 17.21 -12.53
C THR A 34 16.96 16.75 -11.15
N PRO A 35 17.47 15.61 -10.65
CA PRO A 35 17.33 15.26 -9.25
C PRO A 35 17.92 16.38 -8.38
N ALA A 36 17.30 16.64 -7.24
CA ALA A 36 17.86 17.48 -6.19
C ALA A 36 18.28 16.58 -5.01
N PRO A 37 19.30 16.99 -4.24
CA PRO A 37 19.78 16.20 -3.11
C PRO A 37 18.69 16.05 -2.04
N TRP A 38 18.60 14.84 -1.49
CA TRP A 38 17.94 14.55 -0.23
C TRP A 38 18.96 14.63 0.91
N PRO A 39 18.56 14.97 2.16
CA PRO A 39 19.45 14.86 3.32
C PRO A 39 20.09 13.48 3.47
N GLU A 40 19.35 12.43 3.11
CA GLU A 40 19.86 11.08 2.97
C GLU A 40 20.20 10.80 1.50
N GLU A 41 21.45 10.45 1.24
CA GLU A 41 22.01 10.38 -0.12
C GLU A 41 21.37 9.25 -0.93
N ASP A 42 21.09 8.11 -0.29
CA ASP A 42 20.50 6.95 -0.96
C ASP A 42 19.09 7.23 -1.53
N TYR A 43 18.38 8.23 -0.99
CA TYR A 43 17.10 8.71 -1.52
C TYR A 43 17.24 9.70 -2.66
N THR A 44 18.46 10.21 -2.92
CA THR A 44 18.70 11.15 -4.00
C THR A 44 18.58 10.45 -5.35
N GLY A 45 17.64 10.94 -6.17
CA GLY A 45 17.48 10.48 -7.55
C GLY A 45 16.08 10.69 -8.09
N CYS A 46 15.89 10.25 -9.33
CA CYS A 46 14.58 10.21 -9.96
C CYS A 46 14.59 9.21 -11.13
N CYS A 47 13.42 8.72 -11.53
CA CYS A 47 13.28 7.89 -12.71
C CYS A 47 13.15 8.74 -13.99
N LEU A 48 13.28 8.10 -15.15
CA LEU A 48 13.17 8.75 -16.47
C LEU A 48 11.86 9.54 -16.65
N LYS A 49 10.77 9.04 -16.05
CA LYS A 49 9.44 9.68 -16.08
C LYS A 49 9.46 11.03 -15.35
N GLY A 50 10.12 11.09 -14.18
CA GLY A 50 10.26 12.33 -13.42
C GLY A 50 11.18 13.35 -14.09
N LEU A 51 12.29 12.90 -14.67
CA LEU A 51 13.19 13.76 -15.47
C LEU A 51 12.49 14.33 -16.71
N SER A 52 11.52 13.59 -17.25
CA SER A 52 10.76 13.98 -18.44
C SER A 52 9.53 14.85 -18.15
N LEU A 53 9.27 15.25 -16.89
CA LEU A 53 8.09 16.06 -16.53
C LEU A 53 8.01 17.38 -17.31
N ILE A 54 9.14 17.92 -17.77
CA ILE A 54 9.19 19.08 -18.68
C ILE A 54 8.36 18.86 -19.95
N ARG A 55 8.33 17.62 -20.50
CA ARG A 55 7.53 17.27 -21.67
C ARG A 55 6.02 17.38 -21.40
N ARG A 56 5.59 17.13 -20.16
CA ARG A 56 4.19 17.32 -19.74
C ARG A 56 3.83 18.81 -19.69
N THR A 57 4.75 19.65 -19.22
CA THR A 57 4.57 21.12 -19.16
C THR A 57 4.40 21.73 -20.55
N TYR A 58 5.16 21.25 -21.54
CA TYR A 58 5.14 21.76 -22.91
C TYR A 58 4.39 20.85 -23.90
N SER A 59 3.61 19.89 -23.41
CA SER A 59 2.86 18.99 -24.30
C SER A 59 1.95 19.79 -25.23
N PRO A 60 1.89 19.46 -26.54
CA PRO A 60 0.95 20.09 -27.46
C PRO A 60 -0.51 19.85 -27.04
N THR A 61 -0.79 18.73 -26.34
CA THR A 61 -2.11 18.36 -25.84
C THR A 61 -2.40 18.86 -24.41
N ARG A 62 -1.54 19.72 -23.85
CA ARG A 62 -1.78 20.28 -22.52
C ARG A 62 -3.02 21.17 -22.56
N ILE A 63 -3.98 20.88 -21.68
CA ILE A 63 -5.14 21.74 -21.44
C ILE A 63 -4.64 23.05 -20.79
N LYS A 64 -4.88 24.18 -21.45
CA LYS A 64 -4.39 25.51 -21.04
C LYS A 64 -5.48 26.43 -20.49
N TYR A 65 -6.72 26.18 -20.88
CA TYR A 65 -7.88 27.01 -20.55
C TYR A 65 -9.06 26.11 -20.18
N PRO A 66 -10.06 26.62 -19.46
CA PRO A 66 -11.35 25.97 -19.35
C PRO A 66 -11.97 25.76 -20.74
N MET A 67 -12.51 24.57 -20.96
CA MET A 67 -13.09 24.16 -22.24
C MET A 67 -14.50 23.61 -21.99
N ARG A 68 -15.49 24.07 -22.76
CA ARG A 68 -16.85 23.51 -22.78
C ARG A 68 -17.01 22.63 -24.02
N ARG A 69 -17.66 21.49 -23.86
CA ARG A 69 -17.97 20.58 -24.96
C ARG A 69 -19.11 21.17 -25.81
N VAL A 70 -18.94 21.20 -27.13
CA VAL A 70 -19.95 21.70 -28.09
C VAL A 70 -20.48 20.65 -29.06
N GLY A 71 -19.93 19.43 -29.04
CA GLY A 71 -20.41 18.27 -29.81
C GLY A 71 -20.79 17.09 -28.92
N GLU A 72 -21.00 15.92 -29.49
CA GLU A 72 -21.29 14.70 -28.72
C GLU A 72 -20.07 14.25 -27.88
N ARG A 73 -20.33 13.50 -26.81
CA ARG A 73 -19.24 12.96 -25.96
C ARG A 73 -18.35 12.03 -26.80
N GLY A 74 -17.05 12.35 -26.87
CA GLY A 74 -16.07 11.60 -27.65
C GLY A 74 -15.69 12.22 -29.00
N GLU A 75 -16.38 13.27 -29.45
CA GLU A 75 -16.07 13.93 -30.75
C GLU A 75 -14.90 14.92 -30.71
N ASP A 76 -14.33 15.19 -29.54
CA ASP A 76 -13.25 16.17 -29.32
C ASP A 76 -13.56 17.60 -29.82
N LYS A 77 -14.83 18.01 -29.75
CA LYS A 77 -15.28 19.36 -30.13
C LYS A 77 -15.47 20.23 -28.89
N TRP A 78 -14.64 21.28 -28.79
CA TRP A 78 -14.57 22.15 -27.62
C TRP A 78 -14.57 23.63 -27.99
N GLU A 79 -15.23 24.44 -27.17
CA GLU A 79 -15.08 25.89 -27.14
C GLU A 79 -14.33 26.32 -25.88
N ARG A 80 -13.52 27.37 -25.98
CA ARG A 80 -12.86 27.96 -24.82
C ARG A 80 -13.86 28.88 -24.10
N ILE A 81 -13.93 28.75 -22.78
CA ILE A 81 -14.71 29.64 -21.91
C ILE A 81 -13.82 30.27 -20.84
N SER A 82 -14.32 31.29 -20.16
CA SER A 82 -13.65 31.89 -19.00
C SER A 82 -13.70 30.97 -17.78
N TRP A 83 -12.87 31.26 -16.78
CA TRP A 83 -12.92 30.56 -15.50
C TRP A 83 -14.23 30.84 -14.76
N ASP A 84 -14.73 32.07 -14.80
CA ASP A 84 -15.96 32.46 -14.12
C ASP A 84 -17.17 31.73 -14.72
N GLU A 85 -17.26 31.64 -16.05
CA GLU A 85 -18.30 30.84 -16.73
C GLU A 85 -18.21 29.36 -16.37
N ALA A 86 -17.01 28.77 -16.40
CA ALA A 86 -16.83 27.34 -16.09
C ALA A 86 -17.22 27.01 -14.65
N ILE A 87 -16.80 27.84 -13.69
CA ILE A 87 -17.10 27.65 -12.28
C ILE A 87 -18.60 27.85 -12.01
N THR A 88 -19.21 28.86 -12.63
CA THR A 88 -20.64 29.15 -12.49
C THR A 88 -21.48 28.01 -13.02
N GLU A 89 -21.23 27.54 -14.25
CA GLU A 89 -21.97 26.45 -14.88
C GLU A 89 -21.85 25.13 -14.08
N ILE A 90 -20.65 24.80 -13.60
CA ILE A 90 -20.44 23.61 -12.76
C ILE A 90 -21.16 23.76 -11.42
N GLY A 91 -21.07 24.93 -10.79
CA GLY A 91 -21.71 25.21 -9.50
C GLY A 91 -23.24 25.16 -9.57
N GLU A 92 -23.83 25.80 -10.58
CA GLU A 92 -25.26 25.75 -10.87
C GLU A 92 -25.71 24.31 -11.09
N LYS A 93 -24.94 23.54 -11.88
CA LYS A 93 -25.29 22.14 -12.13
C LYS A 93 -25.21 21.26 -10.88
N PHE A 94 -24.23 21.52 -10.01
CA PHE A 94 -24.17 20.86 -8.70
C PHE A 94 -25.41 21.18 -7.89
N MET A 95 -25.76 22.45 -7.72
CA MET A 95 -26.95 22.86 -6.96
C MET A 95 -28.24 22.21 -7.50
N GLU A 96 -28.45 22.22 -8.82
CA GLU A 96 -29.60 21.58 -9.48
C GLU A 96 -29.69 20.07 -9.15
N ILE A 97 -28.57 19.36 -9.23
CA ILE A 97 -28.52 17.91 -8.93
C ILE A 97 -28.80 17.66 -7.45
N GLN A 98 -28.23 18.46 -6.56
CA GLN A 98 -28.42 18.31 -5.12
C GLN A 98 -29.87 18.61 -4.70
N GLU A 99 -30.51 19.61 -5.30
CA GLU A 99 -31.92 19.93 -5.06
C GLU A 99 -32.83 18.79 -5.53
N LYS A 100 -32.55 18.22 -6.71
CA LYS A 100 -33.42 17.20 -7.32
C LYS A 100 -33.22 15.79 -6.74
N TYR A 101 -31.99 15.41 -6.40
CA TYR A 101 -31.62 14.03 -6.07
C TYR A 101 -30.87 13.88 -4.74
N GLY A 102 -30.62 14.98 -4.03
CA GLY A 102 -29.82 15.00 -2.81
C GLY A 102 -28.31 15.06 -3.06
N PRO A 103 -27.53 15.43 -2.03
CA PRO A 103 -26.09 15.70 -2.18
C PRO A 103 -25.27 14.48 -2.60
N GLN A 104 -25.70 13.28 -2.21
CA GLN A 104 -25.03 12.02 -2.53
C GLN A 104 -25.14 11.61 -4.01
N ALA A 105 -26.00 12.26 -4.80
CA ALA A 105 -26.06 12.05 -6.26
C ALA A 105 -24.83 12.62 -7.00
N LEU A 106 -24.10 13.54 -6.37
CA LEU A 106 -22.79 13.99 -6.88
C LEU A 106 -21.71 13.00 -6.47
N VAL A 107 -20.92 12.55 -7.44
CA VAL A 107 -19.82 11.61 -7.21
C VAL A 107 -18.51 12.25 -7.65
N PHE A 108 -17.52 12.23 -6.76
CA PHE A 108 -16.15 12.64 -7.06
C PHE A 108 -15.24 11.42 -7.06
N ASP A 109 -14.71 11.09 -8.24
CA ASP A 109 -13.64 10.11 -8.43
C ASP A 109 -12.28 10.81 -8.40
N VAL A 110 -11.70 10.90 -7.20
CA VAL A 110 -10.38 11.52 -6.99
C VAL A 110 -9.33 10.43 -6.97
N GLY A 111 -8.71 10.22 -8.14
CA GLY A 111 -7.69 9.19 -8.33
C GLY A 111 -6.25 9.66 -8.15
N SER A 112 -5.34 8.74 -8.46
CA SER A 112 -3.90 8.81 -8.21
C SER A 112 -3.09 9.69 -9.19
N GLY A 113 -3.72 10.45 -10.08
CA GLY A 113 -3.01 11.21 -11.13
C GLY A 113 -2.09 12.34 -10.63
N ASN A 114 -2.20 12.72 -9.36
CA ASN A 114 -1.42 13.76 -8.70
C ASN A 114 -1.42 13.61 -7.17
N TYR A 115 -0.30 13.20 -6.58
CA TYR A 115 -0.13 13.06 -5.11
C TYR A 115 0.33 14.33 -4.39
N GLY A 116 0.19 15.52 -5.02
CA GLY A 116 0.50 16.78 -4.36
C GLY A 116 -0.36 17.01 -3.11
N LEU A 117 0.25 17.45 -2.01
CA LEU A 117 -0.45 17.65 -0.73
C LEU A 117 -1.55 18.72 -0.79
N VAL A 118 -1.32 19.82 -1.52
CA VAL A 118 -2.27 20.94 -1.59
C VAL A 118 -3.25 20.78 -2.76
N HIS A 119 -2.73 20.58 -3.97
CA HIS A 119 -3.52 20.57 -5.22
C HIS A 119 -3.73 19.17 -5.81
N GLY A 120 -3.38 18.12 -5.08
CA GLY A 120 -3.52 16.73 -5.51
C GLY A 120 -4.64 15.99 -4.79
N CYS A 121 -4.64 14.67 -4.94
CA CYS A 121 -5.65 13.77 -4.39
C CYS A 121 -5.69 13.75 -2.86
N LEU A 122 -4.69 14.31 -2.18
CA LEU A 122 -4.64 14.41 -0.71
C LEU A 122 -5.13 15.77 -0.18
N GLY A 123 -5.41 16.74 -1.06
CA GLY A 123 -5.56 18.14 -0.70
C GLY A 123 -6.97 18.70 -0.80
N LEU A 124 -7.09 19.90 -1.39
CA LEU A 124 -8.27 20.76 -1.36
C LEU A 124 -9.56 20.12 -1.86
N VAL A 125 -9.49 19.12 -2.75
CA VAL A 125 -10.67 18.47 -3.32
C VAL A 125 -11.48 17.75 -2.23
N HIS A 126 -10.82 17.13 -1.25
CA HIS A 126 -11.52 16.49 -0.12
C HIS A 126 -12.34 17.48 0.71
N ARG A 127 -11.82 18.71 0.89
CA ARG A 127 -12.55 19.76 1.61
C ARG A 127 -13.82 20.14 0.86
N LEU A 128 -13.74 20.35 -0.46
CA LEU A 128 -14.91 20.65 -1.28
C LEU A 128 -15.95 19.54 -1.15
N MET A 129 -15.53 18.28 -1.29
CA MET A 129 -16.42 17.11 -1.22
C MET A 129 -17.16 17.03 0.13
N ASN A 130 -16.43 17.21 1.24
CA ASN A 130 -17.03 17.23 2.57
C ASN A 130 -18.01 18.41 2.75
N SER A 131 -17.68 19.58 2.22
CA SER A 131 -18.54 20.77 2.36
C SER A 131 -19.85 20.67 1.59
N ILE A 132 -19.88 19.93 0.48
CA ILE A 132 -21.11 19.73 -0.31
C ILE A 132 -21.84 18.43 0.02
N GLY A 133 -21.30 17.59 0.92
CA GLY A 133 -21.92 16.33 1.34
C GLY A 133 -22.01 15.28 0.22
N CYS A 134 -21.12 15.34 -0.79
CA CYS A 134 -21.18 14.45 -1.94
C CYS A 134 -20.65 13.04 -1.64
N THR A 135 -20.87 12.13 -2.59
CA THR A 135 -20.33 10.78 -2.54
C THR A 135 -18.87 10.79 -3.00
N LYS A 136 -18.01 10.24 -2.14
CA LYS A 136 -16.63 9.91 -2.49
C LYS A 136 -16.55 8.43 -2.86
N LEU A 137 -16.02 8.13 -4.04
CA LEU A 137 -15.66 6.74 -4.34
C LEU A 137 -14.47 6.33 -3.49
N ASN A 138 -14.54 5.09 -2.98
CA ASN A 138 -13.34 4.46 -2.45
C ASN A 138 -12.35 4.26 -3.61
N VAL A 139 -11.08 4.11 -3.26
CA VAL A 139 -10.02 3.91 -4.24
C VAL A 139 -10.25 2.62 -5.05
N CYS A 140 -10.40 2.75 -6.37
CA CYS A 140 -10.72 1.64 -7.29
C CYS A 140 -9.50 1.07 -8.02
N TYR A 141 -8.39 0.86 -7.32
CA TYR A 141 -7.24 0.10 -7.83
C TYR A 141 -6.91 -1.08 -6.90
N ASP A 142 -6.05 -2.00 -7.36
CA ASP A 142 -5.69 -3.19 -6.60
C ASP A 142 -5.10 -2.86 -5.22
N GLN A 143 -5.69 -3.44 -4.18
CA GLN A 143 -5.29 -3.30 -2.77
C GLN A 143 -5.10 -4.67 -2.09
N ALA A 144 -4.94 -5.76 -2.87
CA ALA A 144 -4.88 -7.12 -2.36
C ALA A 144 -3.84 -7.29 -1.23
N THR A 145 -2.62 -6.76 -1.42
CA THR A 145 -1.57 -6.81 -0.39
C THR A 145 -2.00 -6.13 0.90
N GLY A 146 -2.60 -4.94 0.82
CA GLY A 146 -2.98 -4.18 2.00
C GLY A 146 -4.14 -4.83 2.76
N TYR A 147 -5.12 -5.36 2.02
CA TYR A 147 -6.23 -6.13 2.59
C TYR A 147 -5.80 -7.48 3.17
N GLY A 148 -4.78 -8.12 2.59
CA GLY A 148 -4.20 -9.35 3.12
C GLY A 148 -3.45 -9.10 4.43
N ALA A 149 -2.59 -8.08 4.45
CA ALA A 149 -1.89 -7.66 5.66
C ALA A 149 -2.87 -7.25 6.77
N ASP A 150 -3.91 -6.47 6.46
CA ASP A 150 -4.88 -6.01 7.47
C ASP A 150 -5.56 -7.14 8.21
N ARG A 151 -5.96 -8.19 7.48
CA ARG A 151 -6.61 -9.36 8.06
C ARG A 151 -5.71 -10.12 9.04
N VAL A 152 -4.39 -9.99 8.93
CA VAL A 152 -3.43 -10.73 9.76
C VAL A 152 -2.87 -9.87 10.87
N VAL A 153 -2.53 -8.60 10.61
CA VAL A 153 -1.81 -7.72 11.54
C VAL A 153 -2.60 -6.49 12.01
N GLY A 154 -3.76 -6.18 11.41
CA GLY A 154 -4.71 -5.16 11.90
C GLY A 154 -4.24 -3.69 11.86
N GLY A 155 -3.18 -3.35 11.13
CA GLY A 155 -2.66 -1.98 10.98
C GLY A 155 -3.27 -1.09 9.87
N GLY A 156 -4.37 -1.49 9.20
CA GLY A 156 -5.06 -0.74 8.15
C GLY A 156 -4.38 -0.72 6.77
N ILE A 157 -5.17 -0.75 5.69
CA ILE A 157 -4.80 -1.03 4.27
C ILE A 157 -3.55 -0.30 3.70
N TRP A 158 -3.07 0.78 4.32
CA TRP A 158 -1.97 1.63 3.80
C TRP A 158 -0.66 1.59 4.58
N LEU A 159 -0.65 1.07 5.82
CA LEU A 159 0.50 1.25 6.73
C LEU A 159 1.28 -0.06 6.92
N TRP A 160 1.79 -0.59 5.80
CA TRP A 160 2.53 -1.85 5.78
C TRP A 160 3.91 -1.67 5.18
N GLY A 161 4.92 -2.22 5.85
CA GLY A 161 6.27 -2.34 5.34
C GLY A 161 7.28 -1.45 6.05
N ASN A 162 8.54 -1.72 5.73
CA ASN A 162 9.68 -0.99 6.28
C ASN A 162 10.10 0.12 5.33
N GLU A 163 10.83 1.09 5.87
CA GLU A 163 11.49 2.10 5.04
C GLU A 163 12.60 1.44 4.18
N PRO A 164 12.84 1.91 2.93
CA PRO A 164 13.69 1.19 1.98
C PRO A 164 15.14 0.92 2.42
N LEU A 165 15.74 1.73 3.30
CA LEU A 165 17.13 1.51 3.73
C LEU A 165 17.30 0.28 4.60
N THR A 166 16.23 -0.19 5.24
CA THR A 166 16.23 -1.48 5.97
C THR A 166 16.62 -2.67 5.09
N MET A 167 16.53 -2.54 3.75
CA MET A 167 17.05 -3.55 2.84
C MET A 167 18.56 -3.75 2.95
N LEU A 168 19.32 -2.75 3.42
CA LEU A 168 20.76 -2.84 3.64
C LEU A 168 21.13 -3.77 4.81
N ASP A 169 20.21 -3.99 5.74
CA ASP A 169 20.40 -4.86 6.91
C ASP A 169 20.04 -6.33 6.60
N ALA A 170 19.43 -6.59 5.44
CA ALA A 170 18.94 -7.91 5.08
C ALA A 170 20.08 -8.84 4.64
N LYS A 171 20.03 -10.11 5.05
CA LYS A 171 20.89 -11.16 4.46
C LYS A 171 20.31 -11.72 3.16
N ASN A 172 18.98 -11.76 3.09
CA ASN A 172 18.23 -12.21 1.93
C ASN A 172 17.08 -11.24 1.67
N LEU A 173 16.89 -10.87 0.40
CA LEU A 173 15.77 -10.06 -0.07
C LEU A 173 14.96 -10.90 -1.06
N MET A 174 13.73 -11.25 -0.68
CA MET A 174 12.78 -11.93 -1.57
C MET A 174 11.93 -10.89 -2.30
N VAL A 175 12.06 -10.83 -3.62
CA VAL A 175 11.19 -10.05 -4.50
C VAL A 175 10.12 -11.00 -5.06
N TRP A 176 8.93 -10.96 -4.47
CA TRP A 176 7.87 -11.89 -4.79
C TRP A 176 6.75 -11.20 -5.58
N GLY A 177 6.50 -11.65 -6.82
CA GLY A 177 5.43 -11.14 -7.68
C GLY A 177 5.57 -9.65 -8.03
N SER A 178 6.80 -9.11 -8.04
CA SER A 178 7.06 -7.69 -8.25
C SER A 178 8.27 -7.47 -9.15
N ASN A 179 8.26 -6.37 -9.90
CA ASN A 179 9.31 -5.99 -10.85
C ASN A 179 9.86 -4.58 -10.55
N PRO A 180 10.51 -4.38 -9.39
CA PRO A 180 11.00 -3.09 -8.92
C PRO A 180 12.00 -2.41 -9.86
N VAL A 181 12.66 -3.14 -10.78
CA VAL A 181 13.51 -2.53 -11.82
C VAL A 181 12.71 -1.47 -12.61
N TYR A 182 11.44 -1.73 -12.91
CA TYR A 182 10.58 -0.79 -13.64
C TYR A 182 9.60 -0.03 -12.75
N SER A 183 9.01 -0.72 -11.76
CA SER A 183 7.91 -0.19 -10.95
C SER A 183 8.41 0.69 -9.80
N GLN A 184 9.58 0.39 -9.24
CA GLN A 184 10.18 1.13 -8.12
C GLN A 184 11.71 1.28 -8.27
N PRO A 185 12.20 1.89 -9.36
CA PRO A 185 13.64 1.96 -9.65
C PRO A 185 14.46 2.68 -8.57
N GLN A 186 13.81 3.53 -7.76
CA GLN A 186 14.42 4.19 -6.61
C GLN A 186 14.77 3.17 -5.51
N ASN A 187 13.79 2.38 -5.06
CA ASN A 187 14.01 1.30 -4.09
C ASN A 187 14.94 0.23 -4.66
N TRP A 188 14.84 -0.07 -5.95
CA TRP A 188 15.72 -1.03 -6.61
C TRP A 188 17.21 -0.66 -6.51
N ARG A 189 17.56 0.62 -6.57
CA ARG A 189 18.95 1.07 -6.38
C ARG A 189 19.49 0.69 -5.00
N ILE A 190 18.65 0.80 -3.97
CA ILE A 190 18.99 0.41 -2.60
C ILE A 190 19.13 -1.10 -2.51
N ALA A 191 18.22 -1.87 -3.12
CA ALA A 191 18.34 -3.33 -3.20
C ALA A 191 19.66 -3.77 -3.89
N LYS A 192 20.05 -3.15 -5.01
CA LYS A 192 21.34 -3.43 -5.67
C LYS A 192 22.55 -2.99 -4.82
N LYS A 193 22.42 -1.95 -4.00
CA LYS A 193 23.45 -1.57 -3.02
C LYS A 193 23.60 -2.64 -1.95
N ALA A 194 22.48 -3.13 -1.40
CA ALA A 194 22.46 -4.26 -0.47
C ALA A 194 23.10 -5.51 -1.08
N GLN A 195 22.76 -5.83 -2.34
CA GLN A 195 23.33 -6.98 -3.05
C GLN A 195 24.85 -6.90 -3.19
N LYS A 196 25.38 -5.73 -3.56
CA LYS A 196 26.84 -5.49 -3.59
C LYS A 196 27.49 -5.62 -2.21
N GLY A 197 26.73 -5.37 -1.15
CA GLY A 197 27.14 -5.59 0.25
C GLY A 197 27.03 -7.04 0.73
N GLY A 198 26.60 -7.97 -0.13
CA GLY A 198 26.50 -9.40 0.19
C GLY A 198 25.07 -9.90 0.47
N THR A 199 24.06 -9.06 0.33
CA THR A 199 22.65 -9.50 0.42
C THR A 199 22.30 -10.38 -0.78
N LYS A 200 21.73 -11.56 -0.56
CA LYS A 200 21.22 -12.38 -1.67
C LYS A 200 19.83 -11.90 -2.10
N ILE A 201 19.63 -11.60 -3.37
CA ILE A 201 18.32 -11.27 -3.95
C ILE A 201 17.74 -12.51 -4.62
N ILE A 202 16.53 -12.89 -4.20
CA ILE A 202 15.78 -14.03 -4.74
C ILE A 202 14.50 -13.49 -5.35
N THR A 203 14.25 -13.76 -6.63
CA THR A 203 13.00 -13.37 -7.30
C THR A 203 12.10 -14.57 -7.47
N ILE A 204 10.84 -14.45 -7.01
CA ILE A 204 9.77 -15.42 -7.23
C ILE A 204 8.75 -14.76 -8.16
N ASP A 205 8.68 -15.23 -9.41
CA ASP A 205 7.88 -14.58 -10.46
C ASP A 205 7.52 -15.61 -11.55
N PRO A 206 6.29 -15.65 -12.08
CA PRO A 206 5.94 -16.53 -13.19
C PRO A 206 6.70 -16.25 -14.49
N ILE A 207 7.28 -15.05 -14.64
CA ILE A 207 8.08 -14.69 -15.82
C ILE A 207 9.52 -14.35 -15.42
N PHE A 208 10.47 -14.57 -16.33
CA PHE A 208 11.85 -14.11 -16.17
C PHE A 208 11.91 -12.60 -16.39
N SER A 209 11.55 -11.84 -15.35
CA SER A 209 11.45 -10.39 -15.38
C SER A 209 12.81 -9.70 -15.36
N ALA A 210 12.84 -8.39 -15.61
CA ALA A 210 14.07 -7.60 -15.48
C ALA A 210 14.64 -7.66 -14.04
N THR A 211 13.77 -7.80 -13.04
CA THR A 211 14.20 -8.05 -11.65
C THR A 211 14.80 -9.44 -11.50
N ALA A 212 14.21 -10.49 -12.08
CA ALA A 212 14.79 -11.84 -12.07
C ALA A 212 16.18 -11.88 -12.71
N ASN A 213 16.37 -11.20 -13.86
CA ASN A 213 17.66 -11.09 -14.55
C ASN A 213 18.76 -10.47 -13.68
N GLU A 214 18.38 -9.58 -12.76
CA GLU A 214 19.31 -8.84 -11.90
C GLU A 214 19.43 -9.44 -10.49
N SER A 215 18.76 -10.56 -10.23
CA SER A 215 18.75 -11.29 -8.96
C SER A 215 19.76 -12.43 -8.96
N ASP A 216 20.13 -12.89 -7.76
CA ASP A 216 21.03 -14.04 -7.59
C ASP A 216 20.33 -15.37 -7.87
N GLU A 217 19.02 -15.42 -7.62
CA GLU A 217 18.20 -16.61 -7.84
C GLU A 217 16.83 -16.23 -8.43
N TYR A 218 16.33 -17.09 -9.31
CA TYR A 218 15.01 -16.98 -9.91
C TYR A 218 14.23 -18.27 -9.69
N ILE A 219 13.06 -18.15 -9.07
CA ILE A 219 12.14 -19.25 -8.81
C ILE A 219 10.90 -19.05 -9.71
N PRO A 220 10.79 -19.78 -10.84
CA PRO A 220 9.62 -19.73 -11.68
C PRO A 220 8.45 -20.45 -11.01
N ILE A 221 7.38 -19.72 -10.73
CA ILE A 221 6.13 -20.30 -10.20
C ILE A 221 5.05 -20.34 -11.27
N VAL A 222 4.06 -21.21 -11.07
CA VAL A 222 2.85 -21.18 -11.91
C VAL A 222 2.01 -19.97 -11.46
N PRO A 223 1.48 -19.15 -12.38
CA PRO A 223 0.62 -18.03 -12.00
C PRO A 223 -0.51 -18.46 -11.05
N GLY A 224 -0.58 -17.82 -9.87
CA GLY A 224 -1.58 -18.12 -8.85
C GLY A 224 -1.24 -19.28 -7.91
N SER A 225 -0.05 -19.90 -8.02
CA SER A 225 0.40 -20.98 -7.14
C SER A 225 1.22 -20.50 -5.93
N ASP A 226 1.24 -19.19 -5.65
CA ASP A 226 2.01 -18.58 -4.57
C ASP A 226 1.67 -19.19 -3.20
N LEU A 227 0.37 -19.40 -2.92
CA LEU A 227 -0.09 -20.00 -1.66
C LEU A 227 0.47 -21.41 -1.47
N MET A 228 0.55 -22.21 -2.53
CA MET A 228 1.07 -23.58 -2.47
C MET A 228 2.56 -23.57 -2.14
N LEU A 229 3.32 -22.63 -2.72
CA LEU A 229 4.74 -22.44 -2.39
C LEU A 229 4.91 -22.02 -0.92
N VAL A 230 4.12 -21.05 -0.44
CA VAL A 230 4.16 -20.62 0.98
C VAL A 230 3.84 -21.79 1.93
N LEU A 231 2.80 -22.57 1.64
CA LEU A 231 2.43 -23.74 2.46
C LEU A 231 3.50 -24.83 2.44
N ALA A 232 4.14 -25.07 1.29
CA ALA A 232 5.26 -26.00 1.19
C ALA A 232 6.47 -25.51 2.00
N MET A 233 6.80 -24.22 1.95
CA MET A 233 7.86 -23.63 2.77
C MET A 233 7.57 -23.77 4.27
N ILE A 234 6.32 -23.47 4.70
CA ILE A 234 5.89 -23.64 6.09
C ILE A 234 6.03 -25.09 6.53
N ARG A 235 5.61 -26.04 5.69
CA ARG A 235 5.75 -27.48 5.96
C ARG A 235 7.21 -27.88 6.20
N GLU A 236 8.13 -27.46 5.34
CA GLU A 236 9.56 -27.78 5.52
C GLU A 236 10.14 -27.11 6.78
N ILE A 237 9.78 -25.86 7.06
CA ILE A 237 10.19 -25.16 8.29
C ILE A 237 9.76 -25.94 9.54
N ILE A 238 8.56 -26.52 9.55
CA ILE A 238 8.06 -27.34 10.66
C ILE A 238 8.78 -28.69 10.71
N ASN A 239 8.86 -29.41 9.58
CA ASN A 239 9.47 -30.74 9.52
C ASN A 239 10.96 -30.73 9.90
N GLU A 240 11.69 -29.68 9.53
CA GLU A 240 13.11 -29.51 9.83
C GLU A 240 13.36 -28.80 11.17
N ASN A 241 12.30 -28.49 11.93
CA ASN A 241 12.39 -27.81 13.24
C ASN A 241 13.14 -26.45 13.16
N LEU A 242 12.88 -25.68 12.10
CA LEU A 242 13.47 -24.35 11.84
C LEU A 242 12.59 -23.21 12.37
N ILE A 243 11.42 -23.54 12.92
CA ILE A 243 10.43 -22.57 13.39
C ILE A 243 10.89 -21.84 14.66
N ASN A 244 10.69 -20.53 14.72
CA ASN A 244 10.87 -19.76 15.95
C ASN A 244 9.61 -19.91 16.83
N LEU A 245 9.58 -20.97 17.64
CA LEU A 245 8.44 -21.28 18.52
C LEU A 245 8.11 -20.15 19.49
N GLU A 246 9.12 -19.50 20.07
CA GLU A 246 8.92 -18.37 20.99
C GLU A 246 8.15 -17.22 20.35
N PHE A 247 8.51 -16.88 19.11
CA PHE A 247 7.78 -15.86 18.35
C PHE A 247 6.34 -16.29 18.08
N VAL A 248 6.15 -17.53 17.61
CA VAL A 248 4.82 -18.08 17.28
C VAL A 248 3.91 -18.06 18.51
N LYS A 249 4.41 -18.51 19.66
CA LYS A 249 3.68 -18.50 20.94
C LYS A 249 3.28 -17.10 21.40
N LYS A 250 4.15 -16.10 21.22
CA LYS A 250 3.97 -14.75 21.79
C LYS A 250 3.34 -13.73 20.86
N ARG A 251 3.44 -13.92 19.55
CA ARG A 251 3.10 -12.88 18.55
C ARG A 251 2.07 -13.33 17.51
N THR A 252 1.50 -14.52 17.67
CA THR A 252 0.49 -15.05 16.76
C THR A 252 -0.69 -15.64 17.55
N THR A 253 -1.73 -16.04 16.83
CA THR A 253 -2.91 -16.72 17.40
C THR A 253 -2.73 -18.23 17.51
N ALA A 254 -1.54 -18.77 17.19
CA ALA A 254 -1.28 -20.22 17.22
C ALA A 254 -1.61 -20.91 18.56
N PRO A 255 -1.44 -20.29 19.75
CA PRO A 255 -1.80 -20.93 21.01
C PRO A 255 -3.29 -20.94 21.33
N PHE A 256 -4.12 -20.24 20.55
CA PHE A 256 -5.55 -20.11 20.85
C PHE A 256 -6.25 -21.44 20.56
N LEU A 257 -6.97 -21.95 21.56
CA LEU A 257 -7.67 -23.22 21.43
C LEU A 257 -8.85 -23.08 20.47
N VAL A 258 -9.08 -24.09 19.63
CA VAL A 258 -10.14 -24.09 18.59
C VAL A 258 -11.11 -25.20 18.89
N ARG A 259 -12.39 -24.88 19.03
CA ARG A 259 -13.42 -25.88 19.31
C ARG A 259 -13.61 -26.81 18.12
N LYS A 260 -13.59 -28.12 18.36
CA LYS A 260 -13.77 -29.13 17.30
C LYS A 260 -15.21 -29.25 16.79
N ASP A 261 -16.18 -28.82 17.59
CA ASP A 261 -17.61 -28.90 17.26
C ASP A 261 -18.04 -27.83 16.23
N ASN A 262 -17.42 -26.64 16.22
CA ASN A 262 -17.81 -25.54 15.34
C ASN A 262 -16.64 -24.83 14.62
N GLY A 263 -15.39 -25.16 14.93
CA GLY A 263 -14.20 -24.56 14.31
C GLY A 263 -13.89 -23.13 14.74
N GLN A 264 -14.56 -22.61 15.77
CA GLN A 264 -14.33 -21.27 16.31
C GLN A 264 -13.29 -21.30 17.43
N LEU A 265 -12.62 -20.16 17.67
CA LEU A 265 -11.74 -19.99 18.82
C LEU A 265 -12.54 -20.14 20.12
N LEU A 266 -12.04 -20.91 21.08
CA LEU A 266 -12.64 -21.06 22.40
C LEU A 266 -12.45 -19.76 23.20
N ARG A 267 -13.56 -19.23 23.71
CA ARG A 267 -13.66 -17.96 24.41
C ARG A 267 -14.31 -18.10 25.78
N LYS A 268 -14.06 -17.13 26.65
CA LYS A 268 -14.70 -17.07 27.98
C LYS A 268 -16.24 -16.99 27.87
N SER A 269 -16.74 -16.28 26.86
CA SER A 269 -18.18 -16.17 26.57
C SER A 269 -18.86 -17.49 26.21
N ASP A 270 -18.11 -18.51 25.77
CA ASP A 270 -18.67 -19.84 25.48
C ASP A 270 -19.25 -20.52 26.73
N PHE A 271 -18.70 -20.22 27.91
CA PHE A 271 -19.18 -20.72 29.20
C PHE A 271 -19.96 -19.67 30.00
N ASN A 272 -19.96 -18.40 29.55
CA ASN A 272 -20.71 -17.30 30.14
C ASN A 272 -21.22 -16.34 29.06
N PRO A 273 -22.38 -16.61 28.43
CA PRO A 273 -22.88 -15.83 27.29
C PRO A 273 -23.19 -14.35 27.58
N GLU A 274 -23.44 -14.01 28.86
CA GLU A 274 -23.79 -12.65 29.28
C GLU A 274 -22.55 -11.77 29.55
N LEU A 275 -21.36 -12.27 29.22
CA LEU A 275 -20.10 -11.58 29.48
C LEU A 275 -19.92 -10.34 28.56
N PRO A 276 -19.52 -9.17 29.10
CA PRO A 276 -19.16 -8.02 28.27
C PRO A 276 -18.01 -8.34 27.30
N ALA A 277 -18.05 -7.77 26.09
CA ALA A 277 -17.07 -8.06 25.05
C ALA A 277 -15.62 -7.71 25.45
N GLU A 278 -15.44 -6.69 26.28
CA GLU A 278 -14.15 -6.28 26.84
C GLU A 278 -13.52 -7.32 27.77
N GLU A 279 -14.35 -8.13 28.42
CA GLU A 279 -13.95 -9.20 29.33
C GLU A 279 -13.82 -10.56 28.62
N ASP A 280 -14.28 -10.67 27.38
CA ASP A 280 -14.24 -11.89 26.60
C ASP A 280 -12.81 -12.19 26.13
N ASP A 281 -12.17 -13.13 26.82
CA ASP A 281 -10.78 -13.50 26.59
C ASP A 281 -10.67 -14.89 25.95
N TYR A 282 -9.50 -15.18 25.37
CA TYR A 282 -9.22 -16.44 24.70
C TYR A 282 -8.65 -17.46 25.67
N TYR A 283 -9.07 -18.71 25.50
CA TYR A 283 -8.44 -19.83 26.18
C TYR A 283 -7.19 -20.31 25.44
N VAL A 284 -6.16 -20.60 26.23
CA VAL A 284 -4.92 -21.25 25.84
C VAL A 284 -4.62 -22.40 26.81
N TRP A 285 -3.68 -23.28 26.47
CA TRP A 285 -3.23 -24.33 27.39
C TRP A 285 -1.91 -23.92 28.04
N ASP A 286 -1.88 -23.80 29.36
CA ASP A 286 -0.62 -23.59 30.11
C ASP A 286 0.05 -24.95 30.31
N LYS A 287 1.20 -25.12 29.64
CA LYS A 287 2.01 -26.34 29.68
C LYS A 287 2.56 -26.64 31.07
N VAL A 288 2.89 -25.60 31.86
CA VAL A 288 3.48 -25.76 33.19
C VAL A 288 2.42 -26.16 34.21
N ALA A 289 1.27 -25.48 34.19
CA ALA A 289 0.13 -25.83 35.04
C ALA A 289 -0.57 -27.11 34.56
N ASN A 290 -0.35 -27.51 33.31
CA ASN A 290 -1.04 -28.57 32.59
C ASN A 290 -2.57 -28.41 32.69
N ALA A 291 -3.04 -27.20 32.40
CA ALA A 291 -4.42 -26.78 32.57
C ALA A 291 -4.80 -25.67 31.58
N PRO A 292 -6.10 -25.49 31.29
CA PRO A 292 -6.54 -24.33 30.53
C PRO A 292 -6.32 -23.04 31.33
N ALA A 293 -5.91 -21.99 30.64
CA ALA A 293 -5.71 -20.65 31.19
C ALA A 293 -6.30 -19.59 30.25
N LEU A 294 -6.64 -18.43 30.80
CA LEU A 294 -7.00 -17.27 30.00
C LEU A 294 -5.73 -16.52 29.59
N LEU A 295 -5.65 -16.07 28.33
CA LEU A 295 -4.46 -15.40 27.81
C LEU A 295 -4.07 -14.16 28.63
N LYS A 296 -5.04 -13.33 29.03
CA LYS A 296 -4.82 -12.10 29.82
C LYS A 296 -4.34 -12.37 31.25
N GLU A 297 -4.51 -13.59 31.77
CA GLU A 297 -4.01 -13.98 33.09
C GLU A 297 -2.49 -14.24 33.07
N GLY A 298 -1.87 -14.32 31.90
CA GLY A 298 -0.42 -14.47 31.75
C GLY A 298 0.06 -15.88 32.08
N PRO A 299 -0.33 -16.91 31.29
CA PRO A 299 0.18 -18.27 31.45
C PRO A 299 1.71 -18.34 31.31
N GLN A 300 2.33 -19.30 31.99
CA GLN A 300 3.79 -19.37 32.09
C GLN A 300 4.44 -19.84 30.77
N ASP A 301 3.89 -20.89 30.17
CA ASP A 301 4.27 -21.36 28.84
C ASP A 301 3.02 -21.89 28.12
N VAL A 302 2.67 -21.26 26.99
CA VAL A 302 1.51 -21.68 26.21
C VAL A 302 1.88 -22.82 25.28
N GLU A 303 1.05 -23.85 25.22
CA GLU A 303 1.22 -24.97 24.29
C GLU A 303 0.63 -24.63 22.91
N ILE A 304 1.25 -25.14 21.85
CA ILE A 304 0.76 -24.98 20.47
C ILE A 304 0.45 -26.32 19.77
N GLU A 305 0.80 -27.43 20.42
CA GLU A 305 0.53 -28.79 19.94
C GLU A 305 -0.31 -29.54 20.97
N GLY A 306 -1.35 -30.23 20.52
CA GLY A 306 -2.15 -31.09 21.37
C GLY A 306 -3.63 -31.03 21.05
N SER A 307 -4.40 -31.80 21.81
CA SER A 307 -5.85 -31.71 21.86
C SER A 307 -6.27 -31.90 23.30
N PHE A 308 -7.26 -31.13 23.73
CA PHE A 308 -7.65 -31.06 25.12
C PHE A 308 -9.18 -31.09 25.26
N THR A 309 -9.65 -31.20 26.49
CA THR A 309 -11.07 -31.09 26.80
C THR A 309 -11.25 -30.08 27.93
N ILE A 310 -12.05 -29.05 27.68
CA ILE A 310 -12.34 -27.99 28.64
C ILE A 310 -13.85 -27.95 28.85
N GLN A 311 -14.28 -28.28 30.07
CA GLN A 311 -15.71 -28.27 30.47
C GLN A 311 -16.63 -29.02 29.48
N GLY A 312 -16.14 -30.14 28.92
CA GLY A 312 -16.88 -30.97 27.97
C GLY A 312 -16.76 -30.54 26.50
N VAL A 313 -16.04 -29.47 26.19
CA VAL A 313 -15.74 -29.04 24.82
C VAL A 313 -14.36 -29.59 24.41
N GLU A 314 -14.31 -30.33 23.31
CA GLU A 314 -13.05 -30.74 22.71
C GLU A 314 -12.41 -29.60 21.92
N VAL A 315 -11.12 -29.37 22.17
CA VAL A 315 -10.30 -28.33 21.55
C VAL A 315 -8.95 -28.85 21.08
#